data_AF-A0A7G9RQ72-F1
#
_entry.id   AF-A0A7G9RQ72-F1
#
_cell.length_a   1.000
_cell.length_b   1.000
_cell.length_c   1.000
_cell.angle_alpha   90.00
_cell.angle_beta   90.00
_cell.angle_gamma   90.00
#
_symmetry.space_group_name_H-M   'P 1'
#
loop_
_entity.id
_entity.type
_entity.pdbx_description
1 polymer ?
#
loop_
_entity_poly.entity_id
_entity_poly.type
_entity_poly.pdbx_seq_one_letter_code
_entity_poly.pdbx_strand_id
1 'polypeptide(L)'
;MLRFFLLFLSIQLSLFGLNMLNWVQQHIVLPWTATLAKICSSLVVWFDETASAQGKVLWNTATGFGVSIEAGCNGIEACIVLFAAIIAFPSSWKHKLKGFVYGFIAIQALNVVRVISLFYLGQWNMSVFNFAHEFLWQGLIMLDVLIVWLLWVRAGAKEREANEPPPSDEPPAPPLVPSAPRMGHGEGSVSHSLDLSPHVRPRPSV
;
A
#
# COMPACT_ATOMS: atom_id res chain seq x y z
N MET A 1 8.90 2.72 -10.57
CA MET A 1 7.49 2.57 -10.97
C MET A 1 7.21 1.28 -11.73
N LEU A 2 7.95 0.94 -12.79
CA LEU A 2 7.71 -0.29 -13.58
C LEU A 2 7.76 -1.59 -12.74
N ARG A 3 8.74 -1.76 -11.85
CA ARG A 3 8.83 -2.93 -10.95
C ARG A 3 7.59 -3.11 -10.09
N PHE A 4 7.10 -2.03 -9.47
CA PHE A 4 5.87 -2.06 -8.67
C PHE A 4 4.68 -2.50 -9.51
N PHE A 5 4.51 -1.87 -10.68
CA PHE A 5 3.41 -2.16 -11.58
C PHE A 5 3.40 -3.62 -12.05
N LEU A 6 4.54 -4.16 -12.47
CA LEU A 6 4.66 -5.56 -12.87
C LEU A 6 4.39 -6.52 -11.72
N LEU A 7 4.94 -6.26 -10.52
CA LEU A 7 4.66 -7.09 -9.35
C LEU A 7 3.18 -7.06 -8.97
N PHE A 8 2.58 -5.87 -8.95
CA PHE A 8 1.16 -5.70 -8.68
C PHE A 8 0.32 -6.52 -9.66
N LEU A 9 0.54 -6.37 -10.97
CA LEU A 9 -0.20 -7.11 -11.98
C LEU A 9 -0.01 -8.63 -11.87
N SER A 10 1.22 -9.10 -11.65
CA SER A 10 1.50 -10.52 -11.50
C SER A 10 0.83 -11.12 -10.28
N ILE A 11 0.89 -10.45 -9.12
CA ILE A 11 0.24 -10.89 -7.88
C ILE A 11 -1.28 -10.87 -8.05
N GLN A 12 -1.80 -9.78 -8.62
CA GLN A 12 -3.23 -9.61 -8.89
C GLN A 12 -3.76 -10.76 -9.75
N LEU A 13 -3.15 -10.99 -10.90
CA LEU A 13 -3.57 -12.04 -11.83
C LEU A 13 -3.48 -13.43 -11.20
N SER A 14 -2.42 -13.67 -10.40
CA SER A 14 -2.25 -14.93 -9.67
C SER A 14 -3.36 -15.13 -8.63
N LEU A 15 -3.64 -14.13 -7.80
CA LEU A 15 -4.66 -14.24 -6.75
C LEU A 15 -6.07 -14.35 -7.32
N PHE A 16 -6.40 -13.61 -8.39
CA PHE A 16 -7.66 -13.79 -9.09
C PHE A 16 -7.77 -15.17 -9.75
N GLY A 17 -6.71 -15.64 -10.39
CA GLY A 17 -6.66 -16.99 -10.97
C GLY A 17 -6.85 -18.08 -9.92
N LEU A 18 -6.19 -17.95 -8.75
CA LEU A 18 -6.40 -18.84 -7.61
C LEU A 18 -7.83 -18.77 -7.07
N ASN A 19 -8.41 -17.58 -6.98
CA ASN A 19 -9.80 -17.39 -6.54
C ASN A 19 -10.79 -18.12 -7.46
N MET A 20 -10.50 -18.23 -8.77
CA MET A 20 -11.37 -18.96 -9.71
C MET A 20 -11.31 -20.48 -9.58
N LEU A 21 -10.36 -21.04 -8.83
CA LEU A 21 -10.28 -22.49 -8.64
C LEU A 21 -11.48 -23.01 -7.83
N ASN A 22 -12.15 -24.06 -8.34
CA ASN A 22 -13.28 -24.69 -7.65
C ASN A 22 -12.97 -25.09 -6.20
N TRP A 23 -11.74 -25.56 -5.95
CA TRP A 23 -11.33 -25.92 -4.59
C TRP A 23 -11.34 -24.72 -3.64
N VAL A 24 -10.80 -23.58 -4.09
CA VAL A 24 -10.78 -22.31 -3.34
C VAL A 24 -12.19 -21.79 -3.15
N GLN A 25 -13.02 -21.86 -4.20
CA GLN A 25 -14.43 -21.49 -4.11
C GLN A 25 -15.16 -22.29 -3.02
N GLN A 26 -15.01 -23.62 -3.00
CA GLN A 26 -15.72 -24.49 -2.07
C GLN A 26 -15.21 -24.42 -0.62
N HIS A 27 -13.90 -24.29 -0.42
CA HIS A 27 -13.29 -24.42 0.91
C HIS A 27 -12.94 -23.08 1.57
N ILE A 28 -12.88 -21.98 0.80
CA ILE A 28 -12.50 -20.66 1.32
C ILE A 28 -13.63 -19.67 1.05
N VAL A 29 -14.03 -19.49 -0.20
CA VAL A 29 -14.98 -18.43 -0.62
C VAL A 29 -16.38 -18.70 -0.08
N LEU A 30 -16.94 -19.89 -0.29
CA LEU A 30 -18.29 -20.23 0.16
C LEU A 30 -18.42 -20.24 1.69
N PRO A 31 -17.49 -20.84 2.47
CA PRO A 31 -17.52 -20.74 3.93
C PRO A 31 -17.39 -19.31 4.45
N TRP A 32 -16.53 -18.49 3.83
CA TRP A 32 -16.44 -17.06 4.14
C TRP A 32 -17.76 -16.35 3.86
N THR A 33 -18.34 -16.57 2.69
CA THR A 33 -19.59 -15.95 2.27
C THR A 33 -20.76 -16.35 3.17
N ALA A 34 -20.79 -17.61 3.61
CA ALA A 34 -21.78 -18.07 4.59
C ALA A 34 -21.58 -17.42 5.97
N THR A 35 -20.34 -17.20 6.38
CA THR A 35 -20.02 -16.47 7.61
C THR A 35 -20.46 -15.00 7.51
N LEU A 36 -20.22 -14.36 6.37
CA LEU A 36 -20.69 -13.01 6.08
C LEU A 36 -22.23 -12.92 6.16
N ALA A 37 -22.96 -13.86 5.56
CA ALA A 37 -24.42 -13.92 5.65
C ALA A 37 -24.90 -14.02 7.10
N LYS A 38 -24.25 -14.86 7.92
CA LYS A 38 -24.53 -14.99 9.36
C LYS A 38 -24.26 -13.70 10.13
N ILE A 39 -23.15 -13.01 9.85
CA ILE A 39 -22.84 -11.70 10.45
C ILE A 39 -23.93 -10.70 10.09
N CYS A 40 -24.33 -10.62 8.81
CA CYS A 40 -25.39 -9.72 8.36
C CYS A 40 -26.72 -10.01 9.07
N SER A 41 -27.17 -11.28 9.09
CA SER A 41 -28.39 -11.67 9.80
C SER A 41 -28.31 -11.33 11.30
N SER A 42 -27.18 -11.62 11.95
CA SER A 42 -27.00 -11.32 13.38
C SER A 42 -27.10 -9.83 13.70
N LEU A 43 -26.64 -8.97 12.79
CA LEU A 43 -26.77 -7.52 12.92
C LEU A 43 -28.19 -7.04 12.63
N VAL A 44 -28.85 -7.61 11.62
CA VAL A 44 -30.20 -7.21 11.22
C VAL A 44 -31.25 -7.60 12.27
N VAL A 45 -31.10 -8.75 12.91
CA VAL A 45 -32.04 -9.25 13.94
C VAL A 45 -32.18 -8.30 15.13
N TRP A 46 -31.24 -7.38 15.34
CA TRP A 46 -31.37 -6.35 16.39
C TRP A 46 -32.56 -5.39 16.15
N PHE A 47 -33.06 -5.28 14.92
CA PHE A 47 -34.17 -4.40 14.56
C PHE A 47 -35.18 -5.02 13.58
N ASP A 48 -34.88 -6.17 12.98
CA ASP A 48 -35.80 -6.96 12.15
C ASP A 48 -35.63 -8.45 12.47
N GLU A 49 -36.51 -8.98 13.34
CA GLU A 49 -36.51 -10.39 13.77
C GLU A 49 -36.81 -11.38 12.63
N THR A 50 -37.30 -10.90 11.48
CA THR A 50 -37.64 -11.77 10.36
C THR A 50 -36.41 -12.20 9.55
N ALA A 51 -35.25 -11.56 9.76
CA ALA A 51 -34.02 -11.86 9.04
C ALA A 51 -33.34 -13.15 9.54
N SER A 52 -33.00 -14.05 8.60
CA SER A 52 -32.33 -15.31 8.89
C SER A 52 -31.27 -15.63 7.83
N ALA A 53 -30.21 -16.35 8.17
CA ALA A 53 -29.18 -16.75 7.21
C ALA A 53 -29.12 -18.28 7.06
N GLN A 54 -29.13 -18.75 5.80
CA GLN A 54 -28.93 -20.16 5.47
C GLN A 54 -27.85 -20.30 4.39
N GLY A 55 -26.70 -20.87 4.75
CA GLY A 55 -25.53 -20.89 3.86
C GLY A 55 -25.13 -19.47 3.49
N LYS A 56 -25.01 -19.20 2.18
CA LYS A 56 -24.70 -17.87 1.61
C LYS A 56 -25.92 -16.97 1.38
N VAL A 57 -27.12 -17.43 1.75
CA VAL A 57 -28.39 -16.73 1.46
C VAL A 57 -28.91 -16.06 2.72
N LEU A 58 -29.27 -14.78 2.60
CA LEU A 58 -29.96 -14.00 3.63
C LEU A 58 -31.45 -13.95 3.28
N TRP A 59 -32.28 -14.44 4.20
CA TRP A 59 -33.72 -14.63 4.05
C TRP A 59 -34.50 -13.66 4.91
N ASN A 60 -35.65 -13.21 4.40
CA ASN A 60 -36.75 -12.69 5.20
C ASN A 60 -37.79 -13.80 5.37
N THR A 61 -37.99 -14.25 6.61
CA THR A 61 -38.91 -15.35 6.94
C THR A 61 -40.39 -14.97 6.87
N ALA A 62 -40.73 -13.68 6.93
CA ALA A 62 -42.10 -13.20 6.81
C ALA A 62 -42.55 -13.05 5.36
N THR A 63 -41.67 -12.56 4.47
CA THR A 63 -42.01 -12.35 3.04
C THR A 63 -41.60 -13.51 2.14
N GLY A 64 -40.71 -14.39 2.61
CA GLY A 64 -40.11 -15.46 1.80
C GLY A 64 -39.06 -14.98 0.80
N PHE A 65 -38.69 -13.69 0.85
CA PHE A 65 -37.65 -13.13 -0.02
C PHE A 65 -36.24 -13.56 0.45
N GLY A 66 -35.34 -13.83 -0.49
CA GLY A 66 -33.97 -14.21 -0.20
C GLY A 66 -32.97 -13.56 -1.15
N VAL A 67 -31.84 -13.11 -0.61
CA VAL A 67 -30.68 -12.62 -1.38
C VAL A 67 -29.52 -13.57 -1.19
N SER A 68 -29.09 -14.19 -2.30
CA SER A 68 -27.88 -15.01 -2.32
C SER A 68 -26.65 -14.13 -2.50
N ILE A 69 -25.69 -14.21 -1.59
CA ILE A 69 -24.41 -13.50 -1.72
C ILE A 69 -23.52 -14.35 -2.63
N GLU A 70 -23.22 -13.86 -3.83
CA GLU A 70 -22.36 -14.54 -4.79
C GLU A 70 -20.91 -14.04 -4.76
N ALA A 71 -20.03 -14.75 -5.47
CA ALA A 71 -18.68 -14.26 -5.77
C ALA A 71 -18.78 -12.86 -6.43
N GLY A 72 -17.91 -11.92 -6.02
CA GLY A 72 -18.03 -10.50 -6.34
C GLY A 72 -18.82 -9.67 -5.32
N CYS A 73 -19.66 -10.30 -4.48
CA CYS A 73 -20.47 -9.63 -3.44
C CYS A 73 -19.99 -9.91 -2.01
N ASN A 74 -19.03 -10.80 -1.84
CA ASN A 74 -18.51 -11.22 -0.53
C ASN A 74 -17.26 -10.45 -0.06
N GLY A 75 -16.83 -9.45 -0.85
CA GLY A 75 -15.71 -8.56 -0.53
C GLY A 75 -14.32 -9.15 -0.76
N ILE A 76 -14.21 -10.40 -1.22
CA ILE A 76 -12.91 -11.08 -1.42
C ILE A 76 -12.14 -10.43 -2.56
N GLU A 77 -12.79 -10.11 -3.68
CA GLU A 77 -12.14 -9.52 -4.85
C GLU A 77 -11.54 -8.15 -4.53
N ALA A 78 -12.26 -7.34 -3.74
CA ALA A 78 -11.76 -6.05 -3.25
C ALA A 78 -10.55 -6.24 -2.32
N CYS A 79 -10.60 -7.23 -1.43
CA CYS A 79 -9.45 -7.59 -0.58
C CYS A 79 -8.24 -8.04 -1.41
N ILE A 80 -8.45 -8.85 -2.46
CA ILE A 80 -7.38 -9.28 -3.38
C ILE A 80 -6.69 -8.07 -4.00
N VAL A 81 -7.46 -7.11 -4.52
CA VAL A 81 -6.93 -5.87 -5.12
C VAL A 81 -6.07 -5.10 -4.12
N LEU A 82 -6.60 -4.87 -2.91
CA LEU A 82 -5.88 -4.13 -1.87
C LEU A 82 -4.62 -4.89 -1.44
N PHE A 83 -4.72 -6.20 -1.24
CA PHE A 83 -3.60 -7.00 -0.76
C PHE A 83 -2.49 -7.10 -1.80
N ALA A 84 -2.83 -7.24 -3.09
CA ALA A 84 -1.87 -7.19 -4.18
C ALA A 84 -1.11 -5.86 -4.18
N ALA A 85 -1.82 -4.73 -4.00
CA ALA A 85 -1.21 -3.41 -3.90
C ALA A 85 -0.26 -3.32 -2.69
N ILE A 86 -0.70 -3.76 -1.50
CA ILE A 86 0.11 -3.76 -0.27
C ILE A 86 1.37 -4.61 -0.45
N ILE A 87 1.26 -5.81 -1.01
CA ILE A 87 2.41 -6.71 -1.23
C ILE A 87 3.39 -6.08 -2.22
N ALA A 88 2.91 -5.52 -3.33
CA ALA A 88 3.76 -4.92 -4.35
C ALA A 88 4.49 -3.65 -3.86
N PHE A 89 3.90 -2.92 -2.91
CA PHE A 89 4.45 -1.63 -2.46
C PHE A 89 5.67 -1.78 -1.53
N PRO A 90 6.77 -1.06 -1.79
CA PRO A 90 8.01 -1.20 -1.03
C PRO A 90 7.86 -0.58 0.38
N SER A 91 7.48 -1.39 1.35
CA SER A 91 7.29 -1.03 2.76
C SER A 91 7.72 -2.17 3.68
N SER A 92 7.93 -1.86 4.97
CA SER A 92 8.28 -2.86 5.98
C SER A 92 7.14 -3.87 6.19
N TRP A 93 7.49 -5.11 6.55
CA TRP A 93 6.49 -6.16 6.81
C TRP A 93 5.51 -5.81 7.94
N LYS A 94 5.98 -5.09 8.96
CA LYS A 94 5.11 -4.60 10.05
C LYS A 94 4.03 -3.64 9.51
N HIS A 95 4.40 -2.74 8.60
CA HIS A 95 3.46 -1.81 7.98
C HIS A 95 2.49 -2.54 7.04
N LYS A 96 2.97 -3.52 6.26
CA LYS A 96 2.11 -4.38 5.43
C LYS A 96 1.06 -5.13 6.26
N LEU A 97 1.46 -5.71 7.39
CA LEU A 97 0.53 -6.45 8.26
C LEU A 97 -0.57 -5.54 8.82
N LYS A 98 -0.24 -4.32 9.24
CA LYS A 98 -1.25 -3.30 9.61
C LYS A 98 -2.22 -3.06 8.44
N GLY A 99 -1.68 -2.90 7.23
CA GLY A 99 -2.48 -2.71 6.02
C GLY A 99 -3.43 -3.87 5.73
N PHE A 100 -2.96 -5.11 5.85
CA PHE A 100 -3.81 -6.30 5.66
C PHE A 100 -4.95 -6.35 6.67
N VAL A 101 -4.65 -6.15 7.96
CA VAL A 101 -5.66 -6.24 9.02
C VAL A 101 -6.67 -5.12 8.93
N TYR A 102 -6.23 -3.86 8.93
CA TYR A 102 -7.15 -2.72 8.89
C TYR A 102 -7.87 -2.62 7.56
N GLY A 103 -7.20 -2.95 6.46
CA GLY A 103 -7.82 -2.95 5.13
C GLY A 103 -8.87 -4.02 4.97
N PHE A 104 -8.62 -5.24 5.48
CA PHE A 104 -9.63 -6.29 5.51
C PHE A 104 -10.86 -5.88 6.31
N ILE A 105 -10.66 -5.33 7.50
CA ILE A 105 -11.76 -4.88 8.36
C ILE A 105 -12.58 -3.78 7.68
N ALA A 106 -11.92 -2.78 7.09
CA ALA A 106 -12.60 -1.68 6.40
C ALA A 106 -13.47 -2.17 5.23
N ILE A 107 -12.89 -2.98 4.34
CA ILE A 107 -13.60 -3.53 3.19
C ILE A 107 -14.78 -4.39 3.65
N GLN A 108 -14.57 -5.27 4.63
CA GLN A 108 -15.63 -6.16 5.09
C GLN A 108 -16.75 -5.42 5.84
N ALA A 109 -16.42 -4.38 6.60
CA ALA A 109 -17.41 -3.53 7.24
C ALA A 109 -18.31 -2.86 6.20
N LEU A 110 -17.74 -2.25 5.16
CA LEU A 110 -18.53 -1.65 4.09
C LEU A 110 -19.31 -2.70 3.29
N ASN A 111 -18.73 -3.89 3.10
CA ASN A 111 -19.41 -4.99 2.42
C ASN A 111 -20.62 -5.53 3.21
N VAL A 112 -20.57 -5.55 4.55
CA VAL A 112 -21.74 -5.86 5.38
C VAL A 112 -22.85 -4.83 5.16
N VAL A 113 -22.51 -3.54 5.15
CA VAL A 113 -23.48 -2.47 4.86
C VAL A 113 -24.09 -2.67 3.46
N ARG A 114 -23.27 -3.01 2.46
CA ARG A 114 -23.72 -3.35 1.11
C ARG A 114 -24.75 -4.46 1.11
N VAL A 115 -24.44 -5.61 1.72
CA VAL A 115 -25.31 -6.79 1.72
C VAL A 115 -26.64 -6.48 2.41
N ILE A 116 -26.62 -5.84 3.58
CA ILE A 116 -27.83 -5.47 4.30
C ILE A 116 -28.68 -4.47 3.50
N SER A 117 -28.04 -3.48 2.88
CA SER A 117 -28.74 -2.51 2.03
C SER A 117 -29.42 -3.19 0.84
N LEU A 118 -28.72 -4.10 0.16
CA LEU A 118 -29.25 -4.87 -0.95
C LEU A 118 -30.38 -5.81 -0.52
N PHE A 119 -30.30 -6.39 0.67
CA PHE A 119 -31.37 -7.22 1.23
C PHE A 119 -32.69 -6.44 1.36
N TYR A 120 -32.66 -5.20 1.82
CA TYR A 120 -33.88 -4.38 1.92
C TYR A 120 -34.31 -3.78 0.57
N LEU A 121 -33.37 -3.33 -0.26
CA LEU A 121 -33.69 -2.83 -1.60
C LEU A 121 -34.35 -3.90 -2.46
N GLY A 122 -33.91 -5.16 -2.37
CA GLY A 122 -34.50 -6.28 -3.11
C GLY A 122 -35.94 -6.57 -2.72
N GLN A 123 -36.30 -6.37 -1.44
CA GLN A 123 -37.67 -6.51 -0.95
C GLN A 123 -38.57 -5.35 -1.40
N TRP A 124 -38.00 -4.15 -1.54
CA TRP A 124 -38.75 -2.93 -1.87
C TRP A 124 -38.94 -2.73 -3.38
N ASN A 125 -37.87 -2.83 -4.16
CA ASN A 125 -37.90 -2.60 -5.61
C ASN A 125 -36.70 -3.23 -6.33
N MET A 126 -36.97 -4.21 -7.21
CA MET A 126 -35.93 -4.93 -7.95
C MET A 126 -35.14 -4.04 -8.93
N SER A 127 -35.74 -3.00 -9.51
CA SER A 127 -35.04 -2.08 -10.41
C SER A 127 -33.99 -1.26 -9.66
N VAL A 128 -34.33 -0.77 -8.47
CA VAL A 128 -33.37 -0.04 -7.60
C VAL A 128 -32.30 -1.00 -7.09
N PHE A 129 -32.67 -2.22 -6.72
CA PHE A 129 -31.73 -3.27 -6.35
C PHE A 129 -30.69 -3.50 -7.45
N ASN A 130 -31.11 -3.70 -8.71
CA ASN A 130 -30.20 -3.94 -9.84
C ASN A 130 -29.24 -2.77 -10.04
N PHE A 131 -29.75 -1.54 -10.05
CA PHE A 131 -28.91 -0.35 -10.14
C PHE A 131 -27.89 -0.27 -8.99
N ALA A 132 -28.35 -0.50 -7.76
CA ALA A 132 -27.50 -0.42 -6.59
C ALA A 132 -26.43 -1.54 -6.58
N HIS A 133 -26.82 -2.75 -6.96
CA HIS A 133 -25.99 -3.94 -6.98
C HIS A 133 -24.89 -3.84 -8.05
N GLU A 134 -25.25 -3.41 -9.26
CA GLU A 134 -24.34 -3.41 -10.42
C GLU A 134 -23.45 -2.16 -10.47
N PHE A 135 -23.95 -0.99 -10.05
CA PHE A 135 -23.24 0.28 -10.23
C PHE A 135 -22.87 0.97 -8.92
N LEU A 136 -23.86 1.27 -8.07
CA LEU A 136 -23.64 2.08 -6.87
C LEU A 136 -22.64 1.42 -5.93
N TRP A 137 -22.93 0.20 -5.49
CA TRP A 137 -22.09 -0.52 -4.54
C TRP A 137 -20.76 -0.92 -5.15
N GLN A 138 -20.72 -1.24 -6.45
CA GLN A 138 -19.47 -1.50 -7.15
C GLN A 138 -18.55 -0.27 -7.11
N GLY A 139 -19.09 0.92 -7.37
CA GLY A 139 -18.35 2.17 -7.26
C GLY A 139 -17.89 2.47 -5.83
N LEU A 140 -18.76 2.28 -4.84
CA LEU A 140 -18.45 2.56 -3.43
C LEU A 140 -17.36 1.63 -2.87
N ILE A 141 -17.38 0.33 -3.18
CA ILE A 141 -16.34 -0.61 -2.75
C ILE A 141 -15.00 -0.28 -3.43
N MET A 142 -15.00 0.09 -4.71
CA MET A 142 -13.77 0.51 -5.41
C MET A 142 -13.20 1.80 -4.79
N LEU A 143 -14.06 2.75 -4.43
CA LEU A 143 -13.67 3.97 -3.72
C LEU A 143 -13.09 3.65 -2.34
N ASP A 144 -13.70 2.73 -1.59
CA ASP A 144 -13.20 2.32 -0.28
C ASP A 144 -11.79 1.71 -0.36
N VAL A 145 -11.57 0.78 -1.31
CA VAL A 145 -10.24 0.21 -1.57
C VAL A 145 -9.21 1.32 -1.83
N LEU A 146 -9.57 2.32 -2.63
CA LEU A 146 -8.69 3.46 -2.92
C LEU A 146 -8.43 4.32 -1.67
N ILE A 147 -9.46 4.62 -0.89
CA ILE A 147 -9.34 5.42 0.34
C ILE A 147 -8.45 4.70 1.36
N VAL A 148 -8.74 3.43 1.65
CA VAL A 148 -7.96 2.59 2.56
C VAL A 148 -6.51 2.53 2.11
N TRP A 149 -6.27 2.33 0.82
CA TRP A 149 -4.94 2.34 0.23
C TRP A 149 -4.20 3.66 0.49
N LEU A 150 -4.84 4.79 0.18
CA LEU A 150 -4.23 6.12 0.35
C LEU A 150 -3.94 6.43 1.82
N LEU A 151 -4.87 6.12 2.73
CA LEU A 151 -4.67 6.28 4.17
C LEU A 151 -3.51 5.42 4.68
N TRP A 152 -3.39 4.18 4.20
CA TRP A 152 -2.29 3.28 4.56
C TRP A 152 -0.94 3.76 4.03
N VAL A 153 -0.86 4.23 2.77
CA VAL A 153 0.37 4.81 2.21
C VAL A 153 0.78 6.04 3.00
N ARG A 154 -0.17 6.94 3.30
CA ARG A 154 0.08 8.15 4.09
C ARG A 154 0.58 7.84 5.50
N ALA A 155 -0.02 6.85 6.17
CA ALA A 155 0.44 6.41 7.48
C ALA A 155 1.89 5.90 7.44
N GLY A 156 2.25 5.17 6.38
CA GLY A 156 3.61 4.68 6.18
C GLY A 156 4.64 5.78 5.90
N ALA A 157 4.26 6.84 5.18
CA ALA A 157 5.12 8.00 4.96
C ALA A 157 5.41 8.74 6.27
N LYS A 158 4.38 8.99 7.08
CA LYS A 158 4.52 9.63 8.40
C LYS A 158 5.39 8.80 9.36
N GLU A 159 5.27 7.48 9.34
CA GLU A 159 6.11 6.60 10.16
C GLU A 159 7.59 6.65 9.73
N ARG A 160 7.90 6.90 8.46
CA ARG A 160 9.30 7.10 8.01
C ARG A 160 9.87 8.42 8.48
N GLU A 161 9.13 9.51 8.29
CA GLU A 161 9.53 10.86 8.74
C GLU A 161 9.79 10.89 10.25
N ALA A 162 8.94 10.24 11.04
CA ALA A 162 9.10 10.19 12.50
C ALA A 162 10.30 9.35 12.97
N ASN A 163 10.83 8.47 12.12
CA ASN A 163 11.96 7.59 12.43
C ASN A 163 13.29 8.10 11.83
N GLU A 164 13.27 9.16 11.01
CA GLU A 164 14.50 9.83 10.57
C GLU A 164 15.06 10.68 11.71
N PRO A 165 16.37 10.56 12.03
CA PRO A 165 16.99 11.44 13.01
C PRO A 165 16.88 12.89 12.53
N PRO A 166 16.68 13.86 13.46
CA PRO A 166 16.62 15.26 13.08
C PRO A 166 17.89 15.64 12.29
N PRO A 167 17.77 16.50 11.26
CA PRO A 167 18.93 16.97 10.54
C PRO A 167 19.94 17.54 11.54
N SER A 168 21.19 17.12 11.45
CA SER A 168 22.25 17.67 12.29
C SER A 168 22.36 19.16 11.99
N ASP A 169 22.07 20.01 12.97
CA ASP A 169 22.33 21.46 12.91
C ASP A 169 23.82 21.80 12.76
N GLU A 170 24.69 20.79 12.77
CA GLU A 170 26.12 20.90 12.57
C GLU A 170 26.44 20.97 11.06
N PRO A 171 27.06 22.06 10.57
CA PRO A 171 27.53 22.15 9.20
C PRO A 171 28.42 20.94 8.86
N PRO A 172 28.35 20.40 7.64
CA PRO A 172 29.17 19.26 7.25
C PRO A 172 30.62 19.55 7.61
N ALA A 173 31.22 18.66 8.42
CA ALA A 173 32.60 18.81 8.86
C ALA A 173 33.49 19.11 7.64
N PRO A 174 34.31 20.17 7.67
CA PRO A 174 35.18 20.50 6.56
C PRO A 174 35.97 19.24 6.17
N PRO A 175 36.20 18.99 4.86
CA PRO A 175 37.02 17.88 4.43
C PRO A 175 38.32 17.90 5.23
N LEU A 176 38.68 16.78 5.87
CA LEU A 176 39.95 16.63 6.56
C LEU A 176 41.06 16.82 5.52
N VAL A 177 41.54 18.05 5.38
CA VAL A 177 42.73 18.34 4.58
C VAL A 177 43.88 17.64 5.28
N PRO A 178 44.57 16.68 4.64
CA PRO A 178 45.75 16.07 5.23
C PRO A 178 46.72 17.17 5.62
N SER A 179 46.97 17.32 6.91
CA SER A 179 47.94 18.30 7.40
C SER A 179 49.30 17.88 6.87
N ALA A 180 49.87 18.69 5.97
CA ALA A 180 51.22 18.48 5.47
C ALA A 180 52.21 18.39 6.66
N PRO A 181 53.27 17.57 6.57
CA PRO A 181 54.24 17.49 7.65
C PRO A 181 54.85 18.87 7.91
N ARG A 182 54.82 19.32 9.17
CA ARG A 182 55.56 20.51 9.60
C ARG A 182 57.05 20.28 9.33
N MET A 183 57.55 20.82 8.23
CA MET A 183 58.99 20.99 8.00
C MET A 183 59.51 21.97 9.04
N GLY A 184 60.48 21.52 9.84
CA GLY A 184 61.13 22.32 10.87
C GLY A 184 61.81 23.56 10.30
N HIS A 185 61.91 24.59 11.13
CA HIS A 185 62.61 25.84 10.85
C HIS A 185 64.02 25.59 10.28
N GLY A 186 64.18 25.88 8.99
CA GLY A 186 65.47 26.08 8.34
C GLY A 186 65.64 27.57 8.03
N GLU A 187 66.79 28.11 8.45
CA GLU A 187 67.20 29.51 8.30
C GLU A 187 67.05 29.99 6.84
N GLY A 188 66.59 31.23 6.69
CA GLY A 188 66.37 31.85 5.40
C GLY A 188 67.66 32.08 4.62
N SER A 189 67.62 31.83 3.31
CA SER A 189 68.57 32.43 2.36
C SER A 189 67.79 33.15 1.26
N VAL A 190 68.12 34.43 1.09
CA VAL A 190 67.54 35.35 0.12
C VAL A 190 68.38 35.28 -1.16
N SER A 191 67.77 34.96 -2.29
CA SER A 191 68.42 34.99 -3.60
C SER A 191 68.55 36.43 -4.09
N HIS A 192 69.78 36.89 -4.31
CA HIS A 192 70.07 38.20 -4.91
C HIS A 192 70.01 38.15 -6.45
N SER A 193 69.53 39.28 -6.98
CA SER A 193 69.27 39.73 -8.34
C SER A 193 70.20 39.28 -9.49
N LEU A 194 69.58 39.17 -10.68
CA LEU A 194 70.19 39.04 -12.01
C LEU A 194 71.35 40.05 -12.22
N ASP A 195 72.54 39.52 -12.47
CA ASP A 195 73.70 40.26 -13.00
C ASP A 195 73.72 40.16 -14.54
N LEU A 196 73.71 41.30 -15.21
CA LEU A 196 73.65 41.51 -16.66
C LEU A 196 74.99 42.05 -17.19
N SER A 197 76.09 41.39 -16.84
CA SER A 197 77.43 41.77 -17.31
C SER A 197 77.88 40.93 -18.53
N PRO A 198 78.53 41.51 -19.56
CA PRO A 198 78.82 40.80 -20.81
C PRO A 198 79.98 39.81 -20.66
N HIS A 199 79.82 38.61 -21.21
CA HIS A 199 80.88 37.59 -21.27
C HIS A 199 82.07 38.02 -22.13
N VAL A 200 83.26 38.16 -21.52
CA VAL A 200 84.55 38.19 -22.22
C VAL A 200 85.01 36.75 -22.45
N ARG A 201 85.18 36.34 -23.72
CA ARG A 201 85.74 35.03 -24.08
C ARG A 201 87.27 35.01 -23.90
N PRO A 202 87.86 33.98 -23.28
CA PRO A 202 89.31 33.76 -23.38
C PRO A 202 89.69 33.13 -24.73
N ARG A 203 90.81 33.60 -25.29
CA ARG A 203 91.48 33.05 -26.48
C ARG A 203 92.13 31.69 -26.18
N PRO A 204 92.28 30.81 -27.19
CA PRO A 204 93.03 29.57 -27.04
C PRO A 204 94.54 29.86 -27.11
N SER A 205 95.31 29.23 -26.22
CA SER A 205 96.78 29.17 -26.34
C SER A 205 97.19 27.73 -26.60
N VAL A 206 97.58 27.51 -27.87
CA VAL A 206 98.60 26.60 -28.44
C VAL A 206 98.63 25.16 -27.95
#